data_AF-A0AAD3VY38-F1
#
_entry.id   AF-A0AAD3VY38-F1
#
_cell.length_a   1.000
_cell.length_b   1.000
_cell.length_c   1.000
_cell.angle_alpha   90.00
_cell.angle_beta   90.00
_cell.angle_gamma   90.00
#
_symmetry.space_group_name_H-M   'P 1'
#
loop_
_entity.id
_entity.type
_entity.pdbx_description
1 polymer ?
#
loop_
_entity_poly.entity_id
_entity_poly.type
_entity_poly.pdbx_seq_one_letter_code
_entity_poly.pdbx_strand_id
1 'polypeptide(L)'
;MKMKRLIATALAAAMIFGLVSVGLAASFPDVEEYDFAQEVLRLADLGIIDGYDDGTFKPENLVKRSEFAKMIVCMLGLKNAAELMHGEPVPFSDVDAGHWAAGYINVAEMKGIVGGYPDGTFKPDGNITHAEALKMVLAAMGYAEDGFLVVRWPVTWIIQATELELDKGLEVLANLPISRGEVAKLFDNSLIKKHVYVKEGEFVARDPEVTFMSKLKVASVEGKVVDSPELWDNTSDKVKIVWTEKVDGKDEYKEKSFSIEDYEGLLGHNVKVWHKGNAVLGVEDLSTEKALTANEYAKIKKPSEKFVNFTKAETDEDGVVYYQDKVFDVEAADEIVVVYHGTTPIAVKAIKYRTGTVLETYKYGTRLDIYLENIGRLDLYKYGVE
;
A
#
# COMPACT_ATOMS: atom_id res chain seq x y z
N MET A 1 -43.83 -7.01 -18.62
CA MET A 1 -43.18 -5.84 -17.98
C MET A 1 -42.10 -6.38 -17.04
N LYS A 2 -41.07 -7.05 -17.57
CA LYS A 2 -39.72 -6.52 -17.87
C LYS A 2 -39.23 -5.46 -16.87
N MET A 3 -38.15 -5.85 -16.15
CA MET A 3 -37.16 -5.05 -15.42
C MET A 3 -37.48 -4.69 -13.96
N LYS A 4 -36.99 -5.52 -13.02
CA LYS A 4 -36.15 -5.16 -11.83
C LYS A 4 -35.42 -6.42 -11.33
N ARG A 5 -34.42 -6.87 -12.09
CA ARG A 5 -33.30 -7.70 -11.60
C ARG A 5 -32.08 -6.79 -11.69
N LEU A 6 -31.55 -6.41 -10.54
CA LEU A 6 -30.34 -5.61 -10.24
C LEU A 6 -30.55 -5.34 -8.73
N ILE A 7 -29.75 -5.83 -7.79
CA ILE A 7 -28.30 -5.71 -7.65
C ILE A 7 -27.83 -6.90 -6.78
N ALA A 8 -26.88 -7.71 -7.26
CA ALA A 8 -25.96 -8.54 -6.44
C ALA A 8 -24.97 -9.34 -7.31
N THR A 9 -25.27 -9.59 -8.59
CA THR A 9 -24.38 -10.36 -9.46
C THR A 9 -24.28 -9.76 -10.86
N ALA A 10 -23.41 -8.76 -11.00
CA ALA A 10 -22.68 -8.39 -12.23
C ALA A 10 -21.83 -7.12 -11.97
N LEU A 11 -20.82 -7.23 -11.10
CA LEU A 11 -19.65 -6.35 -11.17
C LEU A 11 -18.42 -7.08 -10.57
N ALA A 12 -17.94 -8.09 -11.27
CA ALA A 12 -16.61 -8.68 -11.04
C ALA A 12 -15.95 -8.96 -12.40
N ALA A 13 -16.00 -7.95 -13.27
CA ALA A 13 -15.29 -7.91 -14.55
C ALA A 13 -14.79 -6.48 -14.79
N ALA A 14 -13.99 -5.98 -13.84
CA ALA A 14 -12.97 -4.93 -13.96
C ALA A 14 -12.46 -4.60 -12.55
N MET A 15 -11.59 -5.43 -11.96
CA MET A 15 -10.70 -4.96 -10.90
C MET A 15 -9.43 -4.44 -11.57
N ILE A 16 -9.56 -3.27 -12.21
CA ILE A 16 -8.44 -2.37 -12.46
C ILE A 16 -8.94 -1.03 -11.92
N PHE A 17 -8.20 -0.49 -10.93
CA PHE A 17 -8.43 0.73 -10.14
C PHE A 17 -9.33 0.63 -8.89
N GLY A 18 -8.74 1.04 -7.76
CA GLY A 18 -9.47 1.40 -6.54
C GLY A 18 -8.75 1.10 -5.21
N LEU A 19 -7.51 1.54 -5.02
CA LEU A 19 -6.95 1.75 -3.67
C LEU A 19 -7.28 3.19 -3.28
N VAL A 20 -8.08 3.47 -2.25
CA VAL A 20 -7.96 4.68 -1.42
C VAL A 20 -8.65 4.41 -0.07
N SER A 21 -7.87 4.07 0.96
CA SER A 21 -8.38 4.06 2.34
C SER A 21 -8.44 5.50 2.87
N VAL A 22 -9.58 5.96 3.37
CA VAL A 22 -9.79 7.31 3.92
C VAL A 22 -9.58 7.34 5.44
N GLY A 23 -8.37 7.02 5.88
CA GLY A 23 -7.97 7.20 7.27
C GLY A 23 -7.56 8.64 7.57
N LEU A 24 -8.46 9.64 7.47
CA LEU A 24 -8.08 11.08 7.47
C LEU A 24 -6.80 11.31 6.62
N ALA A 25 -6.76 10.66 5.45
CA ALA A 25 -5.67 10.75 4.49
C ALA A 25 -5.64 12.17 3.92
N ALA A 26 -4.45 12.66 3.57
CA ALA A 26 -4.34 13.92 2.85
C ALA A 26 -5.17 13.82 1.56
N SER A 27 -6.32 14.51 1.49
CA SER A 27 -7.15 14.54 0.28
C SER A 27 -6.93 15.87 -0.43
N PHE A 28 -6.53 15.80 -1.69
CA PHE A 28 -6.29 16.96 -2.54
C PHE A 28 -7.36 17.01 -3.64
N PRO A 29 -8.25 18.01 -3.66
CA PRO A 29 -9.34 18.07 -4.64
C PRO A 29 -8.87 18.11 -6.10
N ASP A 30 -7.64 18.59 -6.35
CA ASP A 30 -7.03 18.71 -7.67
C ASP A 30 -6.22 17.47 -8.09
N VAL A 31 -6.35 16.36 -7.36
CA VAL A 31 -5.61 15.12 -7.61
C VAL A 31 -6.52 13.92 -7.90
N GLU A 32 -7.82 13.99 -7.60
CA GLU A 32 -8.75 12.84 -7.74
C GLU A 32 -8.75 12.19 -9.13
N GLU A 33 -8.64 13.00 -10.19
CA GLU A 33 -8.59 12.53 -11.59
C GLU A 33 -7.18 12.58 -12.20
N TYR A 34 -6.14 12.77 -11.38
CA TYR A 34 -4.76 12.88 -11.86
C TYR A 34 -4.10 11.51 -12.04
N ASP A 35 -3.27 11.36 -13.08
CA ASP A 35 -2.63 10.09 -13.44
C ASP A 35 -1.80 9.47 -12.30
N PHE A 36 -1.22 10.31 -11.43
CA PHE A 36 -0.40 9.87 -10.28
C PHE A 36 -1.06 10.13 -8.93
N ALA A 37 -2.40 10.09 -8.89
CA ALA A 37 -3.16 10.38 -7.66
C ALA A 37 -2.71 9.53 -6.48
N GLN A 38 -2.54 8.24 -6.71
CA GLN A 38 -2.19 7.27 -5.68
C GLN A 38 -0.81 7.51 -5.09
N GLU A 39 0.15 7.84 -5.94
CA GLU A 39 1.52 8.17 -5.56
C GLU A 39 1.56 9.44 -4.72
N VAL A 40 0.78 10.46 -5.09
CA VAL A 40 0.65 11.70 -4.32
C VAL A 40 0.08 11.42 -2.92
N LEU A 41 -1.05 10.71 -2.84
CA LEU A 41 -1.69 10.38 -1.57
C LEU A 41 -0.75 9.59 -0.66
N ARG A 42 -0.10 8.55 -1.20
CA ARG A 42 0.83 7.70 -0.45
C ARG A 42 2.01 8.48 0.13
N LEU A 43 2.63 9.34 -0.68
CA LEU A 43 3.77 10.14 -0.23
C LEU A 43 3.36 11.22 0.78
N ALA A 44 2.13 11.73 0.70
CA ALA A 44 1.57 12.65 1.68
C ALA A 44 1.34 11.94 3.02
N ASP A 45 0.77 10.72 3.02
CA ASP A 45 0.59 9.90 4.22
C ASP A 45 1.93 9.49 4.86
N LEU A 46 2.97 9.32 4.04
CA LEU A 46 4.34 9.11 4.50
C LEU A 46 5.01 10.38 5.05
N GLY A 47 4.39 11.55 4.89
CA GLY A 47 4.93 12.85 5.30
C GLY A 47 6.13 13.31 4.48
N ILE A 48 6.23 12.86 3.23
CA ILE A 48 7.32 13.19 2.30
C ILE A 48 6.98 14.46 1.52
N ILE A 49 5.72 14.58 1.10
CA ILE A 49 5.20 15.73 0.36
C ILE A 49 4.03 16.33 1.12
N ASP A 50 3.84 17.64 0.94
CA ASP A 50 2.75 18.40 1.54
C ASP A 50 1.99 19.15 0.44
N GLY A 51 0.70 19.40 0.65
CA GLY A 51 -0.07 20.33 -0.17
C GLY A 51 0.19 21.80 0.19
N TYR A 52 -0.53 22.69 -0.47
CA TYR A 52 -0.54 24.12 -0.19
C TYR A 52 -1.59 24.46 0.88
N ASP A 53 -1.49 25.65 1.48
CA ASP A 53 -2.42 26.14 2.50
C ASP A 53 -3.87 26.27 2.00
N ASP A 54 -4.07 26.32 0.67
CA ASP A 54 -5.39 26.33 0.02
C ASP A 54 -6.03 24.92 -0.10
N GLY A 55 -5.36 23.88 0.39
CA GLY A 55 -5.83 22.49 0.36
C GLY A 55 -5.53 21.74 -0.94
N THR A 56 -4.86 22.35 -1.90
CA THR A 56 -4.51 21.73 -3.19
C THR A 56 -3.09 21.15 -3.19
N PHE A 57 -2.79 20.22 -4.11
CA PHE A 57 -1.43 19.69 -4.31
C PHE A 57 -0.66 20.37 -5.44
N LYS A 58 -1.37 20.84 -6.47
CA LYS A 58 -0.89 21.43 -7.72
C LYS A 58 0.08 20.50 -8.47
N PRO A 59 -0.37 19.32 -8.93
CA PRO A 59 0.50 18.30 -9.51
C PRO A 59 1.32 18.81 -10.71
N GLU A 60 0.75 19.70 -11.52
CA GLU A 60 1.41 20.26 -12.72
C GLU A 60 2.43 21.37 -12.43
N ASN A 61 2.52 21.86 -11.19
CA ASN A 61 3.49 22.91 -10.87
C ASN A 61 4.92 22.35 -10.94
N LEU A 62 5.83 23.14 -11.51
CA LEU A 62 7.25 22.81 -11.53
C LEU A 62 7.85 22.89 -10.13
N VAL A 63 8.82 22.01 -9.86
CA VAL A 63 9.45 21.89 -8.55
C VAL A 63 10.76 22.67 -8.49
N LYS A 64 10.93 23.50 -7.46
CA LYS A 64 12.21 24.16 -7.18
C LYS A 64 13.22 23.18 -6.58
N ARG A 65 14.51 23.42 -6.81
CA ARG A 65 15.60 22.61 -6.24
C ARG A 65 15.58 22.58 -4.71
N SER A 66 15.21 23.68 -4.06
CA SER A 66 15.04 23.74 -2.59
C SER A 66 13.88 22.87 -2.09
N GLU A 67 12.76 22.85 -2.80
CA GLU A 67 11.60 22.00 -2.51
C GLU A 67 11.96 20.53 -2.67
N PHE A 68 12.66 20.17 -3.75
CA PHE A 68 13.11 18.80 -3.97
C PHE A 68 14.11 18.33 -2.91
N ALA A 69 15.02 19.19 -2.46
CA ALA A 69 15.92 18.89 -1.34
C ALA A 69 15.15 18.63 -0.04
N LYS A 70 14.13 19.44 0.30
CA LYS A 70 13.23 19.17 1.44
C LYS A 70 12.59 17.78 1.29
N MET A 71 11.97 17.50 0.15
CA MET A 71 11.24 16.25 -0.06
C MET A 71 12.16 15.01 0.07
N ILE A 72 13.38 15.02 -0.50
CA ILE A 72 14.33 13.91 -0.32
C ILE A 72 14.76 13.74 1.14
N VAL A 73 15.03 14.83 1.86
CA VAL A 73 15.44 14.75 3.27
C VAL A 73 14.30 14.22 4.15
N CYS A 74 13.05 14.60 3.85
CA CYS A 74 11.87 14.00 4.47
C CYS A 74 11.77 12.51 4.14
N MET A 75 11.98 12.11 2.88
CA MET A 75 11.98 10.71 2.42
C MET A 75 13.08 9.87 3.09
N LEU A 76 14.19 10.48 3.50
CA LEU A 76 15.24 9.84 4.30
C LEU A 76 14.90 9.71 5.79
N GLY A 77 13.75 10.24 6.24
CA GLY A 77 13.35 10.28 7.64
C GLY A 77 14.15 11.29 8.47
N LEU A 78 14.74 12.31 7.83
CA LEU A 78 15.68 13.25 8.45
C LEU A 78 15.12 14.67 8.64
N LYS A 79 13.79 14.84 8.54
CA LYS A 79 13.11 16.13 8.75
C LYS A 79 13.55 16.85 10.03
N ASN A 80 13.51 16.17 11.17
CA ASN A 80 13.91 16.76 12.46
C ASN A 80 15.39 17.20 12.47
N ALA A 81 16.28 16.46 11.80
CA ALA A 81 17.68 16.84 11.72
C ALA A 81 17.86 18.12 10.87
N ALA A 82 17.11 18.24 9.77
CA ALA A 82 17.13 19.44 8.94
C ALA A 82 16.55 20.66 9.66
N GLU A 83 15.47 20.49 10.43
CA GLU A 83 14.88 21.57 11.23
C GLU A 83 15.86 22.09 12.29
N LEU A 84 16.64 21.20 12.93
CA LEU A 84 17.69 21.58 13.88
C LEU A 84 18.88 22.30 13.23
N MET A 85 19.06 22.17 11.92
CA MET A 85 20.13 22.83 11.15
C MET A 85 19.67 24.16 10.55
N HIS A 86 18.43 24.60 10.79
CA HIS A 86 17.95 25.89 10.29
C HIS A 86 18.72 27.05 10.96
N GLY A 87 19.20 28.00 10.16
CA GLY A 87 20.05 29.09 10.64
C GLY A 87 21.55 28.77 10.65
N GLU A 88 21.95 27.53 10.42
CA GLU A 88 23.35 27.17 10.25
C GLU A 88 23.86 27.54 8.85
N PRO A 89 25.15 27.93 8.70
CA PRO A 89 25.73 28.24 7.40
C PRO A 89 25.60 27.07 6.41
N VAL A 90 25.30 27.39 5.16
CA VAL A 90 25.24 26.43 4.05
C VAL A 90 26.47 26.63 3.15
N PRO A 91 27.12 25.58 2.63
CA PRO A 91 28.32 25.70 1.80
C PRO A 91 28.05 26.21 0.36
N PHE A 92 26.96 26.95 0.16
CA PHE A 92 26.56 27.51 -1.15
C PHE A 92 26.39 29.02 -1.06
N SER A 93 27.02 29.74 -1.99
CA SER A 93 27.09 31.21 -1.96
C SER A 93 25.74 31.93 -2.14
N ASP A 94 24.73 31.24 -2.68
CA ASP A 94 23.40 31.75 -3.00
C ASP A 94 22.30 31.21 -2.06
N VAL A 95 22.68 30.56 -0.95
CA VAL A 95 21.73 30.08 0.06
C VAL A 95 22.02 30.80 1.38
N ASP A 96 21.15 31.75 1.72
CA ASP A 96 21.18 32.41 3.02
C ASP A 96 20.86 31.41 4.15
N ALA A 97 21.51 31.54 5.30
CA ALA A 97 21.29 30.64 6.45
C ALA A 97 19.85 30.74 7.00
N GLY A 98 19.18 31.88 6.83
CA GLY A 98 17.78 32.10 7.16
C GLY A 98 16.80 31.69 6.07
N HIS A 99 17.26 31.15 4.94
CA HIS A 99 16.39 30.59 3.91
C HIS A 99 15.64 29.37 4.51
N TRP A 100 14.33 29.27 4.27
CA TRP A 100 13.49 28.21 4.85
C TRP A 100 14.02 26.79 4.56
N ALA A 101 14.67 26.60 3.41
CA ALA A 101 15.25 25.33 3.00
C ALA A 101 16.70 25.10 3.46
N ALA A 102 17.35 26.07 4.12
CA ALA A 102 18.78 26.03 4.44
C ALA A 102 19.17 24.75 5.19
N GLY A 103 18.42 24.39 6.23
CA GLY A 103 18.65 23.17 6.99
C GLY A 103 18.49 21.88 6.16
N TYR A 104 17.52 21.83 5.24
CA TYR A 104 17.33 20.69 4.34
C TYR A 104 18.46 20.59 3.31
N ILE A 105 18.89 21.72 2.75
CA ILE A 105 20.01 21.78 1.80
C ILE A 105 21.31 21.33 2.49
N ASN A 106 21.54 21.78 3.73
CA ASN A 106 22.66 21.33 4.56
C ASN A 106 22.66 19.82 4.77
N VAL A 107 21.54 19.24 5.21
CA VAL A 107 21.45 17.79 5.40
C VAL A 107 21.66 17.04 4.08
N ALA A 108 21.10 17.53 2.97
CA ALA A 108 21.29 16.92 1.67
C ALA A 108 22.77 16.94 1.22
N GLU A 109 23.48 18.05 1.47
CA GLU A 109 24.91 18.18 1.18
C GLU A 109 25.74 17.23 2.02
N MET A 110 25.52 17.20 3.34
CA MET A 110 26.23 16.31 4.27
C MET A 110 25.98 14.82 4.00
N LYS A 111 24.88 14.49 3.30
CA LYS A 111 24.57 13.13 2.84
C LYS A 111 25.12 12.82 1.45
N GLY A 112 25.83 13.75 0.80
CA GLY A 112 26.38 13.59 -0.54
C GLY A 112 25.32 13.62 -1.66
N ILE A 113 24.10 14.05 -1.36
CA ILE A 113 22.98 14.07 -2.30
C ILE A 113 23.15 15.24 -3.28
N VAL A 114 23.58 16.38 -2.75
CA VAL A 114 23.83 17.61 -3.51
C VAL A 114 25.28 18.06 -3.31
N GLY A 115 25.93 18.49 -4.38
CA GLY A 115 27.27 19.08 -4.34
C GLY A 115 27.30 20.53 -4.86
N GLY A 116 26.14 21.09 -5.19
CA GLY A 116 26.04 22.39 -5.88
C GLY A 116 26.51 22.34 -7.34
N TYR A 117 26.58 23.52 -7.94
CA TYR A 117 27.12 23.74 -9.28
C TYR A 117 28.62 24.11 -9.18
N PRO A 118 29.40 23.97 -10.28
CA PRO A 118 30.83 24.32 -10.29
C PRO A 118 31.14 25.78 -9.92
N ASP A 119 30.15 26.67 -9.99
CA ASP A 119 30.25 28.09 -9.58
C ASP A 119 30.07 28.31 -8.07
N GLY A 120 29.88 27.24 -7.28
CA GLY A 120 29.67 27.31 -5.83
C GLY A 120 28.25 27.69 -5.41
N THR A 121 27.28 27.59 -6.33
CA THR A 121 25.86 27.87 -6.07
C THR A 121 25.03 26.59 -5.93
N PHE A 122 23.86 26.69 -5.31
CA PHE A 122 22.85 25.64 -5.24
C PHE A 122 21.66 25.89 -6.16
N LYS A 123 21.34 27.16 -6.44
CA LYS A 123 20.18 27.66 -7.18
C LYS A 123 18.85 27.24 -6.55
N PRO A 124 18.57 27.63 -5.28
CA PRO A 124 17.43 27.13 -4.51
C PRO A 124 16.07 27.41 -5.17
N ASP A 125 15.93 28.54 -5.86
CA ASP A 125 14.70 28.95 -6.54
C ASP A 125 14.62 28.51 -8.01
N GLY A 126 15.67 27.90 -8.55
CA GLY A 126 15.65 27.32 -9.89
C GLY A 126 14.83 26.04 -9.92
N ASN A 127 14.09 25.81 -11.01
CA ASN A 127 13.39 24.55 -11.20
C ASN A 127 14.39 23.41 -11.41
N ILE A 128 14.16 22.28 -10.74
CA ILE A 128 14.99 21.08 -10.89
C ILE A 128 14.63 20.36 -12.20
N THR A 129 15.64 19.85 -12.90
CA THR A 129 15.42 19.06 -14.13
C THR A 129 15.21 17.57 -13.83
N HIS A 130 14.65 16.82 -14.79
CA HIS A 130 14.53 15.36 -14.70
C HIS A 130 15.86 14.68 -14.36
N ALA A 131 16.95 15.05 -15.04
CA ALA A 131 18.27 14.46 -14.78
C ALA A 131 18.78 14.75 -13.37
N GLU A 132 18.58 15.97 -12.88
CA GLU A 132 18.97 16.36 -11.53
C GLU A 132 18.15 15.61 -10.47
N ALA A 133 16.84 15.48 -10.68
CA ALA A 133 15.95 14.73 -9.80
C ALA A 133 16.38 13.25 -9.70
N LEU A 134 16.60 12.57 -10.83
CA LEU A 134 17.07 11.18 -10.88
C LEU A 134 18.41 11.01 -10.17
N LYS A 135 19.38 11.89 -10.44
CA LYS A 135 20.69 11.86 -9.76
C LYS A 135 20.54 12.00 -8.25
N MET A 136 19.71 12.93 -7.78
CA MET A 136 19.53 13.16 -6.35
C MET A 136 18.83 11.98 -5.66
N VAL A 137 17.84 11.34 -6.28
CA VAL A 137 17.20 10.13 -5.74
C VAL A 137 18.21 8.97 -5.66
N LEU A 138 18.97 8.73 -6.73
CA LEU A 138 20.03 7.71 -6.76
C LEU A 138 21.10 7.97 -5.68
N ALA A 139 21.53 9.22 -5.51
CA ALA A 139 22.47 9.59 -4.46
C ALA A 139 21.90 9.31 -3.05
N ALA A 140 20.62 9.60 -2.82
CA ALA A 140 19.94 9.27 -1.56
C ALA A 140 19.83 7.75 -1.33
N MET A 141 19.81 6.95 -2.40
CA MET A 141 19.88 5.48 -2.37
C MET A 141 21.32 4.95 -2.17
N GLY A 142 22.34 5.81 -2.22
CA GLY A 142 23.74 5.47 -2.00
C GLY A 142 24.56 5.25 -3.27
N TYR A 143 24.00 5.55 -4.45
CA TYR A 143 24.75 5.56 -5.71
C TYR A 143 25.63 6.81 -5.76
N ALA A 144 26.91 6.63 -6.04
CA ALA A 144 27.90 7.70 -6.11
C ALA A 144 28.78 7.51 -7.35
N GLU A 145 29.45 8.58 -7.79
CA GLU A 145 30.29 8.60 -8.98
C GLU A 145 31.34 7.48 -8.99
N ASP A 146 31.95 7.23 -7.83
CA ASP A 146 33.00 6.24 -7.58
C ASP A 146 32.56 4.80 -7.86
N GLY A 147 31.25 4.51 -7.89
CA GLY A 147 30.70 3.19 -8.19
C GLY A 147 30.41 2.98 -9.68
N PHE A 148 30.56 4.00 -10.51
CA PHE A 148 30.38 3.88 -11.96
C PHE A 148 31.72 3.71 -12.66
N LEU A 149 31.76 2.82 -13.67
CA LEU A 149 32.93 2.65 -14.52
C LEU A 149 33.27 3.91 -15.34
N VAL A 150 32.23 4.62 -15.82
CA VAL A 150 32.35 5.85 -16.59
C VAL A 150 31.21 6.80 -16.21
N VAL A 151 31.55 7.98 -15.71
CA VAL A 151 30.59 9.03 -15.37
C VAL A 151 30.46 10.02 -16.53
N ARG A 152 29.26 10.12 -17.11
CA ARG A 152 28.88 11.14 -18.10
C ARG A 152 27.59 11.80 -17.66
N TRP A 153 27.66 13.09 -17.37
CA TRP A 153 26.46 13.86 -17.08
C TRP A 153 25.64 14.13 -18.35
N PRO A 154 24.29 13.98 -18.33
CA PRO A 154 23.48 13.31 -17.32
C PRO A 154 23.29 11.79 -17.57
N VAL A 155 23.79 11.28 -18.70
CA VAL A 155 23.48 9.96 -19.26
C VAL A 155 23.72 8.80 -18.28
N THR A 156 24.84 8.76 -17.55
CA THR A 156 25.15 7.66 -16.62
C THR A 156 24.07 7.51 -15.53
N TRP A 157 23.60 8.63 -14.98
CA TRP A 157 22.57 8.64 -13.94
C TRP A 157 21.21 8.23 -14.49
N ILE A 158 20.88 8.65 -15.72
CA ILE A 158 19.64 8.24 -16.38
C ILE A 158 19.64 6.73 -16.62
N ILE A 159 20.72 6.16 -17.17
CA ILE A 159 20.84 4.71 -17.39
C ILE A 159 20.62 3.95 -16.07
N GLN A 160 21.30 4.36 -15.00
CA GLN A 160 21.16 3.71 -13.70
C GLN A 160 19.74 3.79 -13.15
N ALA A 161 19.07 4.94 -13.32
CA ALA A 161 17.70 5.12 -12.88
C ALA A 161 16.73 4.24 -13.67
N THR A 162 16.92 4.13 -14.99
CA THR A 162 16.12 3.25 -15.87
C THR A 162 16.34 1.77 -15.54
N GLU A 163 17.57 1.34 -15.24
CA GLU A 163 17.85 -0.04 -14.80
C GLU A 163 17.12 -0.40 -13.49
N LEU A 164 16.90 0.59 -12.63
CA LEU A 164 16.13 0.44 -11.40
C LEU A 164 14.63 0.72 -11.60
N GLU A 165 14.22 1.05 -12.82
CA GLU A 165 12.85 1.44 -13.19
C GLU A 165 12.32 2.63 -12.38
N LEU A 166 13.18 3.57 -11.99
CA LEU A 166 12.76 4.78 -11.27
C LEU A 166 11.90 5.70 -12.15
N ASP A 167 12.12 5.65 -13.45
CA ASP A 167 11.40 6.39 -14.50
C ASP A 167 10.15 5.66 -15.02
N LYS A 168 9.76 4.53 -14.41
CA LYS A 168 8.60 3.75 -14.86
C LYS A 168 7.32 4.60 -14.83
N GLY A 169 6.70 4.77 -16.00
CA GLY A 169 5.49 5.57 -16.18
C GLY A 169 5.76 7.07 -16.35
N LEU A 170 7.02 7.49 -16.50
CA LEU A 170 7.43 8.88 -16.73
C LEU A 170 8.07 9.05 -18.11
N GLU A 171 7.85 10.20 -18.73
CA GLU A 171 8.61 10.61 -19.91
C GLU A 171 9.84 11.41 -19.47
N VAL A 172 11.01 10.78 -19.45
CA VAL A 172 12.24 11.43 -18.97
C VAL A 172 12.84 12.31 -20.07
N LEU A 173 12.64 13.62 -19.92
CA LEU A 173 13.28 14.65 -20.76
C LEU A 173 14.37 15.37 -19.95
N ALA A 174 15.59 14.84 -20.01
CA ALA A 174 16.73 15.14 -19.10
C ALA A 174 16.89 16.61 -18.67
N ASN A 175 16.78 17.57 -19.59
CA ASN A 175 17.03 19.00 -19.35
C ASN A 175 15.76 19.81 -19.04
N LEU A 176 14.57 19.20 -19.12
CA LEU A 176 13.33 19.88 -18.80
C LEU A 176 13.06 19.85 -17.30
N PRO A 177 12.47 20.92 -16.75
CA PRO A 177 11.90 20.91 -15.41
C PRO A 177 10.93 19.75 -15.19
N ILE A 178 10.88 19.25 -13.96
CA ILE A 178 9.93 18.20 -13.53
C ILE A 178 8.79 18.82 -12.70
N SER A 179 7.59 18.31 -12.90
CA SER A 179 6.38 18.69 -12.15
C SER A 179 6.28 17.98 -10.79
N ARG A 180 5.44 18.48 -9.89
CA ARG A 180 5.20 17.89 -8.56
C ARG A 180 4.62 16.48 -8.65
N GLY A 181 3.73 16.23 -9.61
CA GLY A 181 3.15 14.91 -9.86
C GLY A 181 4.17 13.91 -10.38
N GLU A 182 5.02 14.31 -11.32
CA GLU A 182 6.11 13.45 -11.80
C GLU A 182 7.15 13.15 -10.70
N VAL A 183 7.44 14.13 -9.83
CA VAL A 183 8.27 13.89 -8.63
C VAL A 183 7.62 12.88 -7.70
N ALA A 184 6.30 12.95 -7.50
CA ALA A 184 5.58 11.98 -6.69
C ALA A 184 5.71 10.57 -7.29
N LYS A 185 5.52 10.42 -8.60
CA LYS A 185 5.71 9.13 -9.28
C LYS A 185 7.13 8.60 -9.16
N LEU A 186 8.13 9.45 -9.37
CA LEU A 186 9.55 9.10 -9.25
C LEU A 186 9.88 8.61 -7.84
N PHE A 187 9.39 9.31 -6.81
CA PHE A 187 9.62 8.95 -5.43
C PHE A 187 8.95 7.64 -5.06
N ASP A 188 7.70 7.45 -5.48
CA ASP A 188 6.93 6.22 -5.25
C ASP A 188 7.66 5.00 -5.83
N ASN A 189 8.12 5.09 -7.09
CA ASN A 189 8.92 4.05 -7.75
C ASN A 189 10.20 3.69 -6.96
N SER A 190 10.73 4.61 -6.16
CA SER A 190 11.96 4.43 -5.39
C SER A 190 11.76 3.85 -3.99
N LEU A 191 10.54 3.92 -3.41
CA LEU A 191 10.30 3.71 -1.98
C LEU A 191 10.84 2.37 -1.44
N ILE A 192 10.65 1.31 -2.23
CA ILE A 192 11.01 -0.07 -1.89
C ILE A 192 12.32 -0.54 -2.54
N LYS A 193 13.00 0.32 -3.31
CA LYS A 193 14.25 -0.05 -3.99
C LYS A 193 15.37 -0.16 -2.97
N LYS A 194 16.24 -1.16 -3.13
CA LYS A 194 17.33 -1.43 -2.20
C LYS A 194 18.40 -0.34 -2.29
N HIS A 195 18.86 0.13 -1.14
CA HIS A 195 19.96 1.07 -1.04
C HIS A 195 21.29 0.32 -1.09
N VAL A 196 22.29 0.99 -1.63
CA VAL A 196 23.64 0.45 -1.84
C VAL A 196 24.68 1.27 -1.07
N TYR A 197 25.92 0.81 -1.14
CA TYR A 197 27.12 1.59 -0.87
C TYR A 197 28.20 1.17 -1.87
N VAL A 198 29.16 2.06 -2.11
CA VAL A 198 30.29 1.75 -3.00
C VAL A 198 31.35 0.99 -2.20
N LYS A 199 31.78 -0.16 -2.73
CA LYS A 199 32.92 -0.92 -2.21
C LYS A 199 33.76 -1.39 -3.39
N GLU A 200 35.05 -1.05 -3.38
CA GLU A 200 36.00 -1.48 -4.44
C GLU A 200 35.54 -1.10 -5.87
N GLY A 201 34.85 0.03 -6.01
CA GLY A 201 34.34 0.53 -7.31
C GLY A 201 33.03 -0.11 -7.77
N GLU A 202 32.37 -0.91 -6.92
CA GLU A 202 31.11 -1.57 -7.24
C GLU A 202 29.99 -1.17 -6.26
N PHE A 203 28.74 -1.20 -6.74
CA PHE A 203 27.56 -1.01 -5.90
C PHE A 203 27.21 -2.30 -5.16
N VAL A 204 27.33 -2.28 -3.84
CA VAL A 204 26.98 -3.40 -2.97
C VAL A 204 25.70 -3.08 -2.21
N ALA A 205 24.72 -3.98 -2.29
CA ALA A 205 23.48 -3.86 -1.52
C ALA A 205 23.78 -3.89 0.00
N ARG A 206 23.04 -3.09 0.77
CA ARG A 206 23.15 -3.09 2.22
C ARG A 206 22.50 -4.34 2.82
N ASP A 207 23.16 -4.90 3.83
CA ASP A 207 22.67 -6.01 4.66
C ASP A 207 22.79 -5.61 6.16
N PRO A 208 21.68 -5.52 6.92
CA PRO A 208 20.30 -5.77 6.51
C PRO A 208 19.81 -4.83 5.41
N GLU A 209 18.78 -5.24 4.68
CA GLU A 209 18.20 -4.47 3.57
C GLU A 209 17.73 -3.09 4.04
N VAL A 210 18.14 -2.04 3.30
CA VAL A 210 17.75 -0.66 3.56
C VAL A 210 16.98 -0.12 2.36
N THR A 211 15.84 0.52 2.61
CA THR A 211 14.97 1.18 1.62
C THR A 211 14.52 2.53 2.19
N PHE A 212 13.85 3.38 1.40
CA PHE A 212 13.23 4.59 1.96
C PHE A 212 12.11 4.23 2.96
N MET A 213 11.35 3.16 2.70
CA MET A 213 10.35 2.65 3.65
C MET A 213 10.97 2.32 5.02
N SER A 214 12.11 1.62 5.05
CA SER A 214 12.75 1.29 6.34
C SER A 214 13.34 2.52 7.03
N LYS A 215 13.86 3.51 6.28
CA LYS A 215 14.30 4.80 6.84
C LYS A 215 13.15 5.61 7.45
N LEU A 216 11.97 5.55 6.85
CA LEU A 216 10.74 6.18 7.36
C LEU A 216 10.11 5.41 8.53
N LYS A 217 10.74 4.30 8.95
CA LYS A 217 10.27 3.38 9.99
C LYS A 217 8.92 2.74 9.63
N VAL A 218 8.69 2.53 8.33
CA VAL A 218 7.56 1.78 7.83
C VAL A 218 7.97 0.31 7.74
N ALA A 219 7.19 -0.54 8.39
CA ALA A 219 7.34 -1.98 8.32
C ALA A 219 6.26 -2.57 7.39
N SER A 220 6.47 -3.80 6.96
CA SER A 220 5.44 -4.56 6.25
C SER A 220 5.20 -5.90 6.94
N VAL A 221 3.96 -6.34 6.94
CA VAL A 221 3.56 -7.71 7.27
C VAL A 221 2.98 -8.34 6.01
N GLU A 222 3.48 -9.50 5.62
CA GLU A 222 2.93 -10.29 4.52
C GLU A 222 2.35 -11.58 5.09
N GLY A 223 1.06 -11.84 4.82
CA GLY A 223 0.36 -12.97 5.40
C GLY A 223 -1.06 -13.10 4.89
N LYS A 224 -1.79 -14.09 5.40
CA LYS A 224 -3.18 -14.34 5.01
C LYS A 224 -4.15 -13.61 5.92
N VAL A 225 -5.18 -12.99 5.35
CA VAL A 225 -6.32 -12.48 6.09
C VAL A 225 -7.21 -13.66 6.51
N VAL A 226 -7.37 -13.86 7.81
CA VAL A 226 -8.21 -14.96 8.37
C VAL A 226 -9.37 -14.47 9.21
N ASP A 227 -9.44 -13.16 9.43
CA ASP A 227 -10.49 -12.47 10.16
C ASP A 227 -10.62 -11.07 9.57
N SER A 228 -11.83 -10.63 9.26
CA SER A 228 -12.14 -9.28 8.79
C SER A 228 -13.55 -8.91 9.25
N PRO A 229 -13.94 -7.62 9.23
CA PRO A 229 -15.32 -7.25 9.54
C PRO A 229 -16.36 -7.78 8.54
N GLU A 230 -15.95 -8.42 7.43
CA GLU A 230 -16.86 -9.22 6.60
C GLU A 230 -17.37 -10.44 7.36
N LEU A 231 -16.56 -10.98 8.29
CA LEU A 231 -16.96 -12.09 9.14
C LEU A 231 -17.93 -11.65 10.23
N TRP A 232 -19.06 -12.34 10.29
CA TRP A 232 -20.11 -12.12 11.29
C TRP A 232 -19.69 -12.38 12.73
N ASP A 233 -18.68 -13.23 12.93
CA ASP A 233 -18.09 -13.52 14.24
C ASP A 233 -16.93 -12.57 14.60
N ASN A 234 -16.53 -11.67 13.69
CA ASN A 234 -15.60 -10.60 14.02
C ASN A 234 -16.28 -9.60 14.97
N THR A 235 -15.65 -9.40 16.12
CA THR A 235 -16.11 -8.45 17.16
C THR A 235 -15.11 -7.34 17.42
N SER A 236 -14.04 -7.30 16.61
CA SER A 236 -12.90 -6.42 16.83
C SER A 236 -12.87 -5.22 15.89
N ASP A 237 -13.72 -5.22 14.86
CA ASP A 237 -13.72 -4.29 13.73
C ASP A 237 -12.34 -4.17 13.07
N LYS A 238 -11.56 -5.26 13.12
CA LYS A 238 -10.18 -5.32 12.63
C LYS A 238 -9.98 -6.51 11.71
N VAL A 239 -9.03 -6.33 10.81
CA VAL A 239 -8.51 -7.37 9.92
C VAL A 239 -7.34 -8.07 10.60
N LYS A 240 -7.41 -9.40 10.77
CA LYS A 240 -6.33 -10.22 11.31
C LYS A 240 -5.56 -10.90 10.18
N ILE A 241 -4.26 -10.67 10.20
CA ILE A 241 -3.30 -11.23 9.26
C ILE A 241 -2.43 -12.22 10.00
N VAL A 242 -2.21 -13.38 9.39
CA VAL A 242 -1.44 -14.47 9.98
C VAL A 242 -0.38 -14.96 9.00
N TRP A 243 0.80 -15.28 9.53
CA TRP A 243 1.93 -15.74 8.73
C TRP A 243 2.85 -16.63 9.55
N THR A 244 3.79 -17.28 8.88
CA THR A 244 4.77 -18.15 9.52
C THR A 244 6.16 -17.59 9.30
N GLU A 245 6.93 -17.46 10.37
CA GLU A 245 8.34 -17.05 10.33
C GLU A 245 9.23 -18.20 10.79
N LYS A 246 10.44 -18.29 10.22
CA LYS A 246 11.45 -19.20 10.74
C LYS A 246 12.25 -18.51 11.83
N VAL A 247 12.09 -18.98 13.07
CA VAL A 247 12.88 -18.55 14.22
C VAL A 247 13.68 -19.75 14.69
N ASP A 248 15.01 -19.63 14.68
CA ASP A 248 15.95 -20.71 15.03
C ASP A 248 15.68 -22.04 14.30
N GLY A 249 15.27 -21.95 13.02
CA GLY A 249 14.99 -23.11 12.17
C GLY A 249 13.64 -23.79 12.43
N LYS A 250 12.80 -23.25 13.31
CA LYS A 250 11.42 -23.72 13.55
C LYS A 250 10.41 -22.74 12.98
N ASP A 251 9.31 -23.28 12.49
CA ASP A 251 8.17 -22.49 12.04
C ASP A 251 7.42 -21.95 13.26
N GLU A 252 7.40 -20.62 13.40
CA GLU A 252 6.60 -19.92 14.40
C GLU A 252 5.42 -19.23 13.72
N TYR A 253 4.23 -19.49 14.23
CA TYR A 253 3.01 -18.80 13.82
C TYR A 253 2.98 -17.39 14.41
N LYS A 254 2.70 -16.40 13.56
CA LYS A 254 2.57 -15.00 13.90
C LYS A 254 1.20 -14.49 13.47
N GLU A 255 0.70 -13.52 14.23
CA GLU A 255 -0.53 -12.83 13.89
C GLU A 255 -0.45 -11.34 14.27
N LYS A 256 -1.19 -10.52 13.53
CA LYS A 256 -1.37 -9.11 13.83
C LYS A 256 -2.69 -8.61 13.31
N SER A 257 -3.34 -7.73 14.07
CA SER A 257 -4.62 -7.15 13.69
C SER A 257 -4.49 -5.66 13.39
N PHE A 258 -5.16 -5.21 12.34
CA PHE A 258 -5.11 -3.86 11.82
C PHE A 258 -6.52 -3.30 11.63
N SER A 259 -6.67 -2.00 11.83
CA SER A 259 -7.82 -1.27 11.30
C SER A 259 -7.50 -0.95 9.85
N ILE A 260 -8.17 -1.64 8.93
CA ILE A 260 -8.08 -1.47 7.48
C ILE A 260 -9.47 -1.04 7.06
N GLU A 261 -9.59 0.02 6.27
CA GLU A 261 -10.90 0.52 5.85
C GLU A 261 -11.42 -0.25 4.63
N ASP A 262 -10.58 -0.43 3.61
CA ASP A 262 -10.91 -1.20 2.39
C ASP A 262 -10.69 -2.71 2.61
N TYR A 263 -11.24 -3.25 3.69
CA TYR A 263 -11.06 -4.66 4.03
C TYR A 263 -11.93 -5.60 3.18
N GLU A 264 -12.97 -5.08 2.53
CA GLU A 264 -13.94 -5.87 1.77
C GLU A 264 -13.26 -6.68 0.66
N GLY A 265 -13.62 -7.96 0.55
CA GLY A 265 -13.04 -8.90 -0.40
C GLY A 265 -11.72 -9.54 0.06
N LEU A 266 -11.01 -8.98 1.04
CA LEU A 266 -9.68 -9.47 1.43
C LEU A 266 -9.73 -10.77 2.23
N LEU A 267 -10.87 -11.18 2.79
CA LEU A 267 -10.97 -12.41 3.59
C LEU A 267 -10.41 -13.64 2.84
N GLY A 268 -9.44 -14.33 3.43
CA GLY A 268 -8.78 -15.49 2.84
C GLY A 268 -7.66 -15.18 1.83
N HIS A 269 -7.47 -13.91 1.47
CA HIS A 269 -6.39 -13.47 0.58
C HIS A 269 -5.07 -13.36 1.35
N ASN A 270 -3.98 -13.71 0.68
CA ASN A 270 -2.65 -13.25 1.07
C ASN A 270 -2.53 -11.78 0.71
N VAL A 271 -2.09 -10.97 1.67
CA VAL A 271 -1.92 -9.53 1.54
C VAL A 271 -0.55 -9.11 2.07
N LYS A 272 -0.06 -7.97 1.61
CA LYS A 272 1.05 -7.24 2.22
C LYS A 272 0.55 -5.92 2.77
N VAL A 273 0.65 -5.76 4.08
CA VAL A 273 0.23 -4.53 4.78
C VAL A 273 1.45 -3.73 5.18
N TRP A 274 1.56 -2.53 4.61
CA TRP A 274 2.52 -1.53 5.01
C TRP A 274 1.97 -0.73 6.18
N HIS A 275 2.74 -0.63 7.25
CA HIS A 275 2.28 0.02 8.47
C HIS A 275 3.40 0.76 9.20
N LYS A 276 3.02 1.82 9.91
CA LYS A 276 3.89 2.56 10.83
C LYS A 276 3.28 2.54 12.23
N GLY A 277 3.87 1.73 13.10
CA GLY A 277 3.21 1.37 14.37
C GLY A 277 1.92 0.59 14.11
N ASN A 278 0.77 1.18 14.49
CA ASN A 278 -0.56 0.63 14.25
C ASN A 278 -1.30 1.27 13.06
N ALA A 279 -0.78 2.37 12.51
CA ALA A 279 -1.38 3.02 11.34
C ALA A 279 -1.06 2.22 10.08
N VAL A 280 -2.10 1.85 9.33
CA VAL A 280 -1.97 1.22 8.01
C VAL A 280 -1.75 2.32 6.97
N LEU A 281 -0.76 2.13 6.11
CA LEU A 281 -0.40 3.06 5.03
C LEU A 281 -0.79 2.52 3.65
N GLY A 282 -1.06 1.23 3.55
CA GLY A 282 -1.45 0.59 2.31
C GLY A 282 -1.53 -0.92 2.46
N VAL A 283 -2.41 -1.51 1.66
CA VAL A 283 -2.64 -2.95 1.60
C VAL A 283 -2.51 -3.37 0.14
N GLU A 284 -1.60 -4.30 -0.13
CA GLU A 284 -1.45 -4.91 -1.44
C GLU A 284 -2.09 -6.31 -1.39
N ASP A 285 -3.07 -6.57 -2.25
CA ASP A 285 -3.61 -7.92 -2.42
C ASP A 285 -2.67 -8.74 -3.32
N LEU A 286 -2.15 -9.84 -2.77
CA LEU A 286 -1.23 -10.77 -3.44
C LEU A 286 -1.94 -12.03 -3.95
N SER A 287 -3.27 -11.98 -3.98
CA SER A 287 -4.14 -13.08 -4.36
C SER A 287 -5.09 -12.70 -5.49
N THR A 288 -5.77 -13.70 -6.01
CA THR A 288 -6.87 -13.52 -6.98
C THR A 288 -8.02 -14.41 -6.56
N GLU A 289 -9.23 -14.09 -6.98
CA GLU A 289 -10.38 -14.95 -6.73
C GLU A 289 -11.10 -15.34 -8.01
N LYS A 290 -11.76 -16.50 -7.96
CA LYS A 290 -12.56 -17.01 -9.07
C LYS A 290 -13.82 -17.70 -8.53
N ALA A 291 -14.98 -17.28 -9.05
CA ALA A 291 -16.22 -18.00 -8.85
C ALA A 291 -16.21 -19.32 -9.64
N LEU A 292 -16.55 -20.43 -8.98
CA LEU A 292 -16.58 -21.77 -9.57
C LEU A 292 -17.97 -22.39 -9.46
N THR A 293 -18.33 -23.19 -10.46
CA THR A 293 -19.44 -24.14 -10.32
C THR A 293 -19.06 -25.30 -9.40
N ALA A 294 -20.05 -26.01 -8.85
CA ALA A 294 -19.82 -27.22 -8.04
C ALA A 294 -18.90 -28.23 -8.74
N ASN A 295 -19.14 -28.47 -10.04
CA ASN A 295 -18.35 -29.40 -10.85
C ASN A 295 -16.90 -28.94 -11.08
N GLU A 296 -16.65 -27.63 -11.11
CA GLU A 296 -15.28 -27.10 -11.20
C GLU A 296 -14.59 -27.18 -9.85
N TYR A 297 -15.26 -26.80 -8.77
CA TYR A 297 -14.73 -26.90 -7.43
C TYR A 297 -14.40 -28.36 -7.06
N ALA A 298 -15.23 -29.34 -7.44
CA ALA A 298 -14.97 -30.77 -7.22
C ALA A 298 -13.61 -31.25 -7.77
N LYS A 299 -13.06 -30.55 -8.77
CA LYS A 299 -11.82 -30.93 -9.47
C LYS A 299 -10.56 -30.28 -8.90
N ILE A 300 -10.68 -29.29 -8.02
CA ILE A 300 -9.51 -28.59 -7.46
C ILE A 300 -9.00 -29.27 -6.19
N LYS A 301 -7.71 -29.07 -5.89
CA LYS A 301 -7.17 -29.37 -4.56
C LYS A 301 -7.81 -28.43 -3.56
N LYS A 302 -8.52 -28.99 -2.57
CA LYS A 302 -9.28 -28.20 -1.59
C LYS A 302 -8.32 -27.47 -0.64
N PRO A 303 -8.46 -26.15 -0.44
CA PRO A 303 -7.67 -25.43 0.57
C PRO A 303 -8.16 -25.76 1.98
N SER A 304 -7.30 -25.58 2.98
CA SER A 304 -7.66 -25.78 4.39
C SER A 304 -8.59 -24.70 4.93
N GLU A 305 -8.43 -23.44 4.51
CA GLU A 305 -9.24 -22.33 5.00
C GLU A 305 -10.59 -22.28 4.28
N LYS A 306 -11.68 -22.31 5.06
CA LYS A 306 -13.07 -22.34 4.60
C LYS A 306 -13.88 -21.25 5.30
N PHE A 307 -14.56 -20.43 4.50
CA PHE A 307 -15.49 -19.42 4.99
C PHE A 307 -16.87 -19.72 4.41
N VAL A 308 -17.89 -19.85 5.27
CA VAL A 308 -19.26 -20.20 4.85
C VAL A 308 -20.22 -19.14 5.36
N ASN A 309 -21.02 -18.55 4.46
CA ASN A 309 -21.97 -17.48 4.78
C ASN A 309 -21.33 -16.36 5.61
N PHE A 310 -20.11 -15.96 5.23
CA PHE A 310 -19.34 -14.95 5.95
C PHE A 310 -19.16 -15.26 7.45
N THR A 311 -19.06 -16.53 7.81
CA THR A 311 -18.65 -17.02 9.13
C THR A 311 -17.44 -17.93 8.95
N LYS A 312 -16.50 -17.91 9.89
CA LYS A 312 -15.41 -18.89 9.89
C LYS A 312 -15.99 -20.31 10.11
N ALA A 313 -15.78 -21.20 9.14
CA ALA A 313 -16.27 -22.57 9.23
C ALA A 313 -15.17 -23.49 9.82
N GLU A 314 -15.57 -24.43 10.66
CA GLU A 314 -14.64 -25.43 11.19
C GLU A 314 -14.43 -26.52 10.14
N THR A 315 -13.21 -27.03 10.05
CA THR A 315 -12.85 -28.12 9.15
C THR A 315 -12.13 -29.19 9.95
N ASP A 316 -12.59 -30.43 9.87
CA ASP A 316 -11.93 -31.56 10.54
C ASP A 316 -10.73 -32.09 9.74
N GLU A 317 -10.05 -33.11 10.28
CA GLU A 317 -8.87 -33.72 9.65
C GLU A 317 -9.15 -34.33 8.27
N ASP A 318 -10.41 -34.70 8.01
CA ASP A 318 -10.88 -35.27 6.75
C ASP A 318 -11.36 -34.19 5.76
N GLY A 319 -11.31 -32.91 6.15
CA GLY A 319 -11.70 -31.78 5.30
C GLY A 319 -13.21 -31.51 5.27
N VAL A 320 -13.99 -32.12 6.16
CA VAL A 320 -15.43 -31.89 6.26
C VAL A 320 -15.67 -30.54 6.90
N VAL A 321 -16.50 -29.72 6.23
CA VAL A 321 -16.80 -28.37 6.68
C VAL A 321 -18.02 -28.41 7.59
N TYR A 322 -17.92 -27.77 8.76
CA TYR A 322 -19.02 -27.62 9.70
C TYR A 322 -19.42 -26.14 9.81
N TYR A 323 -20.72 -25.88 9.68
CA TYR A 323 -21.35 -24.59 9.91
C TYR A 323 -22.49 -24.76 10.90
N GLN A 324 -22.43 -24.09 12.05
CA GLN A 324 -23.40 -24.22 13.16
C GLN A 324 -23.60 -25.68 13.60
N ASP A 325 -22.50 -26.40 13.88
CA ASP A 325 -22.47 -27.80 14.30
C ASP A 325 -23.08 -28.80 13.28
N LYS A 326 -23.32 -28.35 12.04
CA LYS A 326 -23.86 -29.16 10.96
C LYS A 326 -22.87 -29.25 9.82
N VAL A 327 -22.78 -30.45 9.24
CA VAL A 327 -22.02 -30.67 8.02
C VAL A 327 -22.57 -29.77 6.91
N PHE A 328 -21.68 -29.00 6.30
CA PHE A 328 -21.97 -28.13 5.17
C PHE A 328 -21.25 -28.66 3.93
N ASP A 329 -22.04 -29.07 2.93
CA ASP A 329 -21.50 -29.42 1.63
C ASP A 329 -21.24 -28.14 0.82
N VAL A 330 -19.96 -27.80 0.67
CA VAL A 330 -19.53 -26.63 -0.13
C VAL A 330 -19.97 -26.76 -1.59
N GLU A 331 -20.06 -27.98 -2.14
CA GLU A 331 -20.51 -28.19 -3.53
C GLU A 331 -22.01 -27.93 -3.69
N ALA A 332 -22.77 -27.96 -2.60
CA ALA A 332 -24.17 -27.59 -2.56
C ALA A 332 -24.39 -26.07 -2.33
N ALA A 333 -23.33 -25.27 -2.17
CA ALA A 333 -23.44 -23.82 -2.05
C ALA A 333 -24.02 -23.19 -3.33
N ASP A 334 -24.71 -22.07 -3.17
CA ASP A 334 -25.25 -21.33 -4.32
C ASP A 334 -24.15 -20.51 -5.00
N GLU A 335 -23.15 -20.07 -4.22
CA GLU A 335 -21.95 -19.41 -4.72
C GLU A 335 -20.70 -20.03 -4.07
N ILE A 336 -19.69 -20.29 -4.89
CA ILE A 336 -18.38 -20.79 -4.46
C ILE A 336 -17.32 -19.88 -5.08
N VAL A 337 -16.60 -19.15 -4.25
CA VAL A 337 -15.47 -18.30 -4.66
C VAL A 337 -14.21 -18.88 -4.08
N VAL A 338 -13.24 -19.20 -4.93
CA VAL A 338 -11.95 -19.75 -4.52
C VAL A 338 -10.89 -18.68 -4.65
N VAL A 339 -10.12 -18.50 -3.58
CA VAL A 339 -8.99 -17.58 -3.53
C VAL A 339 -7.71 -18.34 -3.89
N TYR A 340 -6.89 -17.74 -4.73
CA TYR A 340 -5.67 -18.30 -5.29
C TYR A 340 -4.47 -17.43 -5.01
N HIS A 341 -3.35 -18.08 -4.70
CA HIS A 341 -2.02 -17.50 -4.83
C HIS A 341 -1.33 -18.12 -6.05
N GLY A 342 -1.16 -17.32 -7.10
CA GLY A 342 -0.83 -17.83 -8.43
C GLY A 342 -1.90 -18.81 -8.91
N THR A 343 -1.54 -20.08 -9.10
CA THR A 343 -2.48 -21.14 -9.51
C THR A 343 -2.93 -22.03 -8.35
N THR A 344 -2.44 -21.79 -7.12
CA THR A 344 -2.71 -22.63 -5.95
C THR A 344 -3.93 -22.11 -5.18
N PRO A 345 -4.99 -22.91 -4.98
CA PRO A 345 -6.09 -22.56 -4.09
C PRO A 345 -5.60 -22.42 -2.64
N ILE A 346 -5.90 -21.29 -1.99
CA ILE A 346 -5.47 -21.00 -0.61
C ILE A 346 -6.62 -20.78 0.38
N ALA A 347 -7.82 -20.46 -0.11
CA ALA A 347 -9.04 -20.36 0.68
C ALA A 347 -10.27 -20.56 -0.22
N VAL A 348 -11.43 -20.84 0.38
CA VAL A 348 -12.72 -20.81 -0.32
C VAL A 348 -13.75 -20.09 0.54
N LYS A 349 -14.52 -19.22 -0.11
CA LYS A 349 -15.69 -18.53 0.41
C LYS A 349 -16.92 -19.19 -0.24
N ALA A 350 -17.87 -19.64 0.55
CA ALA A 350 -19.07 -20.31 0.05
C ALA A 350 -20.32 -19.67 0.67
N ILE A 351 -21.34 -19.43 -0.16
CA ILE A 351 -22.60 -18.81 0.29
C ILE A 351 -23.75 -19.74 -0.06
N LYS A 352 -24.63 -19.96 0.91
CA LYS A 352 -25.89 -20.68 0.74
C LYS A 352 -27.05 -19.77 1.10
N TYR A 353 -27.80 -19.36 0.08
CA TYR A 353 -29.01 -18.58 0.25
C TYR A 353 -30.12 -19.45 0.83
N ARG A 354 -30.88 -18.83 1.73
CA ARG A 354 -32.17 -19.37 2.18
C ARG A 354 -33.22 -18.30 1.93
N THR A 355 -34.26 -18.66 1.20
CA THR A 355 -35.43 -17.82 1.01
C THR A 355 -36.47 -18.17 2.06
N GLY A 356 -37.09 -17.16 2.67
CA GLY A 356 -38.19 -17.31 3.60
C GLY A 356 -39.06 -16.07 3.61
N THR A 357 -40.35 -16.23 3.91
CA THR A 357 -41.27 -15.12 4.10
C THR A 357 -41.11 -14.59 5.52
N VAL A 358 -40.86 -13.29 5.69
CA VAL A 358 -40.90 -12.69 7.03
C VAL A 358 -42.34 -12.72 7.53
N LEU A 359 -42.58 -13.49 8.59
CA LEU A 359 -43.87 -13.58 9.27
C LEU A 359 -44.03 -12.42 10.25
N GLU A 360 -43.04 -12.25 11.14
CA GLU A 360 -43.06 -11.28 12.21
C GLU A 360 -41.65 -10.79 12.54
N THR A 361 -41.53 -9.56 13.05
CA THR A 361 -40.27 -9.01 13.57
C THR A 361 -40.49 -8.45 14.97
N TYR A 362 -39.55 -8.73 15.87
CA TYR A 362 -39.59 -8.26 17.25
C TYR A 362 -38.27 -7.57 17.60
N LYS A 363 -38.34 -6.29 17.97
CA LYS A 363 -37.17 -5.52 18.40
C LYS A 363 -37.12 -5.41 19.93
N TYR A 364 -36.02 -5.82 20.53
CA TYR A 364 -35.77 -5.70 21.97
C TYR A 364 -34.44 -4.95 22.22
N GLY A 365 -34.50 -3.62 22.31
CA GLY A 365 -33.29 -2.80 22.42
C GLY A 365 -32.44 -2.87 21.15
N THR A 366 -31.22 -3.40 21.27
CA THR A 366 -30.30 -3.69 20.14
C THR A 366 -30.59 -5.03 19.46
N ARG A 367 -31.50 -5.85 20.03
CA ARG A 367 -31.91 -7.13 19.45
C ARG A 367 -32.95 -6.94 18.36
N LEU A 368 -32.81 -7.66 17.25
CA LEU A 368 -33.91 -7.91 16.32
C LEU A 368 -34.09 -9.42 16.14
N ASP A 369 -35.27 -9.93 16.46
CA ASP A 369 -35.67 -11.29 16.10
C ASP A 369 -36.54 -11.21 14.84
N ILE A 370 -36.18 -11.96 13.80
CA ILE A 370 -36.96 -12.10 12.57
C ILE A 370 -37.51 -13.52 12.52
N TYR A 371 -38.83 -13.66 12.45
CA TYR A 371 -39.49 -14.94 12.29
C TYR A 371 -39.76 -15.18 10.81
N LEU A 372 -39.15 -16.23 10.27
CA LEU A 372 -39.22 -16.59 8.87
C LEU A 372 -40.05 -17.87 8.70
N GLU A 373 -40.95 -17.85 7.74
CA GLU A 373 -41.71 -19.01 7.31
C GLU A 373 -40.75 -20.14 6.90
N ASN A 374 -40.95 -21.33 7.44
CA ASN A 374 -40.13 -22.55 7.22
C ASN A 374 -38.67 -22.51 7.73
N ILE A 375 -38.16 -21.38 8.23
CA ILE A 375 -36.80 -21.25 8.77
C ILE A 375 -36.82 -21.09 10.29
N GLY A 376 -37.90 -20.55 10.85
CA GLY A 376 -38.04 -20.29 12.29
C GLY A 376 -37.49 -18.93 12.68
N ARG A 377 -37.00 -18.81 13.92
CA ARG A 377 -36.47 -17.55 14.46
C ARG A 377 -35.02 -17.35 14.03
N LEU A 378 -34.76 -16.27 13.29
CA LEU A 378 -33.43 -15.71 13.09
C LEU A 378 -33.17 -14.70 14.20
N ASP A 379 -32.24 -15.02 15.09
CA ASP A 379 -31.88 -14.18 16.23
C ASP A 379 -30.72 -13.27 15.84
N LEU A 380 -31.00 -11.98 15.65
CA LEU A 380 -29.98 -11.01 15.28
C LEU A 380 -29.35 -10.29 16.48
N TYR A 381 -29.50 -10.82 17.71
CA TYR A 381 -29.06 -10.15 18.95
C TYR A 381 -27.59 -9.71 18.98
N LYS A 382 -26.72 -10.37 18.22
CA LYS A 382 -25.29 -10.07 18.16
C LYS A 382 -24.88 -9.26 16.94
N TYR A 383 -25.82 -8.87 16.08
CA TYR A 383 -25.51 -8.26 14.79
C TYR A 383 -26.06 -6.83 14.73
N GLY A 384 -25.29 -5.93 14.11
CA GLY A 384 -25.81 -4.64 13.69
C GLY A 384 -26.89 -4.87 12.63
N VAL A 385 -28.08 -4.32 12.85
CA VAL A 385 -29.15 -4.33 11.85
C VAL A 385 -29.30 -2.92 11.34
N GLU A 386 -28.89 -2.67 10.10
CA GLU A 386 -29.18 -1.44 9.36
C GLU A 386 -30.58 -1.45 8.74
#